data_AF-A0A356JZL9-F1
#
_entry.id   AF-A0A356JZL9-F1
#
_cell.length_a   1.000
_cell.length_b   1.000
_cell.length_c   1.000
_cell.angle_alpha   90.00
_cell.angle_beta   90.00
_cell.angle_gamma   90.00
#
_symmetry.space_group_name_H-M   'P 1'
#
loop_
_entity.id
_entity.type
_entity.pdbx_description
1 polymer ?
#
loop_
_entity_poly.entity_id
_entity_poly.type
_entity_poly.pdbx_seq_one_letter_code
_entity_poly.pdbx_strand_id
1 'polypeptide(L)'
;MLLTLRIVLHISINGQKKNADKEQREKEEAEEERRQEEAERLEKLGKCAWCGRQNEQIYANQLLFPGRKFCSRKCLFDCKNAENPTELSSDTPRITLQSKGNVYTSIQDAVDDAQEGDTLVFSNGVFEINEDYDIQKSLTFKASNNNMNSPLHERTVFKLYDKSFSPIGDNTIIDGIVFEGKDKEKFVYVFSWSYELVIKNCVFMTMHHAISFIEDTTIKIENSLFINCSNAFRQNGCYFGEASYIKDTTFDSVKYIFQEKSIDCLRNCTIKKSLLSPHYDVPSNNALSYNERNKKTYKLLQTAIDEAYDGDTIVLTPGTQYQGFNLEGKNNITIKGAVINTQAPDSQKSVVQVDSIVFIGECKGITFEGISFKNLDRYNFNAYQTENIIFNSCEFFTTKKDDGSLTFESENKFVFYSCVFNNFKKVFENHSVRNSSCKFNNCDVIYSEA
;
A
#
# COMPACT_ATOMS: atom_id res chain seq x y z
N MET A 1 -9.71 -4.89 58.30
CA MET A 1 -11.07 -5.19 57.78
C MET A 1 -11.16 -5.12 56.25
N LEU A 2 -10.81 -3.99 55.61
CA LEU A 2 -10.87 -3.85 54.13
C LEU A 2 -9.94 -4.80 53.36
N LEU A 3 -8.74 -5.07 53.88
CA LEU A 3 -7.78 -6.01 53.26
C LEU A 3 -8.31 -7.46 53.27
N THR A 4 -8.91 -7.87 54.40
CA THR A 4 -9.51 -9.19 54.58
C THR A 4 -10.71 -9.39 53.63
N LEU A 5 -11.53 -8.36 53.44
CA LEU A 5 -12.67 -8.40 52.52
C LEU A 5 -12.24 -8.57 51.06
N ARG A 6 -11.14 -7.90 50.64
CA ARG A 6 -10.59 -8.04 49.28
C ARG A 6 -10.04 -9.44 49.00
N ILE A 7 -9.39 -10.06 49.98
CA ILE A 7 -8.85 -11.43 49.81
C ILE A 7 -9.99 -12.43 49.65
N VAL A 8 -11.06 -12.32 50.45
CA VAL A 8 -12.23 -13.21 50.34
C VAL A 8 -12.96 -13.04 49.00
N LEU A 9 -13.13 -11.81 48.52
CA LEU A 9 -13.74 -11.56 47.22
C LEU A 9 -12.91 -12.14 46.06
N HIS A 10 -11.59 -12.00 46.12
CA HIS A 10 -10.71 -12.49 45.06
C HIS A 10 -10.66 -14.03 44.99
N ILE A 11 -10.70 -14.71 46.15
CA ILE A 11 -10.79 -16.18 46.21
C ILE A 11 -12.13 -16.67 45.65
N SER A 12 -13.24 -15.97 45.96
CA SER A 12 -14.58 -16.34 45.48
C SER A 12 -14.70 -16.22 43.95
N ILE A 13 -14.21 -15.12 43.37
CA ILE A 13 -14.24 -14.89 41.91
C ILE A 13 -13.38 -15.92 41.17
N ASN A 14 -12.19 -16.23 41.68
CA ASN A 14 -11.31 -17.21 41.06
C ASN A 14 -11.86 -18.65 41.16
N GLY A 15 -12.63 -18.96 42.21
CA GLY A 15 -13.33 -20.25 42.33
C GLY A 15 -14.43 -20.41 41.27
N GLN A 16 -15.24 -19.37 41.05
CA GLN A 16 -16.31 -19.41 40.04
C GLN A 16 -15.76 -19.54 38.61
N LYS A 17 -14.66 -18.84 38.30
CA LYS A 17 -14.04 -18.91 36.97
C LYS A 17 -13.51 -20.32 36.65
N LYS A 18 -12.87 -20.98 37.62
CA LYS A 18 -12.38 -22.36 37.44
C LYS A 18 -13.49 -23.38 37.18
N ASN A 19 -14.67 -23.17 37.76
CA ASN A 19 -15.81 -24.07 37.54
C ASN A 19 -16.41 -23.87 36.14
N ALA A 20 -16.52 -22.63 35.66
CA ALA A 20 -16.99 -22.35 34.30
C ALA A 20 -16.04 -22.93 33.22
N ASP A 21 -14.73 -22.76 33.42
CA ASP A 21 -13.71 -23.29 32.50
C ASP A 21 -13.64 -24.84 32.49
N LYS A 22 -14.12 -25.49 33.56
CA LYS A 22 -14.22 -26.95 33.63
C LYS A 22 -15.47 -27.44 32.88
N GLU A 23 -16.62 -26.81 33.11
CA GLU A 23 -17.88 -27.18 32.44
C GLU A 23 -17.80 -26.99 30.91
N GLN A 24 -17.08 -25.96 30.44
CA GLN A 24 -16.91 -25.74 29.01
C GLN A 24 -16.02 -26.82 28.35
N ARG A 25 -14.94 -27.24 29.01
CA ARG A 25 -14.08 -28.33 28.51
C ARG A 25 -14.82 -29.66 28.42
N GLU A 26 -15.63 -29.99 29.43
CA GLU A 26 -16.46 -31.21 29.42
C GLU A 26 -17.50 -31.21 28.28
N LYS A 27 -18.02 -30.04 27.89
CA LYS A 27 -18.93 -29.92 26.72
C LYS A 27 -18.22 -30.11 25.38
N GLU A 28 -17.02 -29.55 25.23
CA GLU A 28 -16.21 -29.69 24.01
C GLU A 28 -15.75 -31.14 23.80
N GLU A 29 -15.30 -31.81 24.86
CA GLU A 29 -14.92 -33.23 24.81
C GLU A 29 -16.10 -34.13 24.43
N ALA A 30 -17.30 -33.90 25.00
CA ALA A 30 -18.50 -34.65 24.65
C ALA A 30 -18.99 -34.41 23.22
N GLU A 31 -18.71 -33.26 22.61
CA GLU A 31 -19.04 -32.97 21.21
C GLU A 31 -18.04 -33.60 20.24
N GLU A 32 -16.76 -33.65 20.60
CA GLU A 32 -15.72 -34.37 19.84
C GLU A 32 -16.00 -35.88 19.82
N GLU A 33 -16.38 -36.46 20.97
CA GLU A 33 -16.72 -37.89 21.08
C GLU A 33 -17.92 -38.26 20.19
N ARG A 34 -18.99 -37.44 20.19
CA ARG A 34 -20.14 -37.63 19.29
C ARG A 34 -19.75 -37.57 17.81
N ARG A 35 -18.82 -36.67 17.43
CA ARG A 35 -18.32 -36.57 16.05
C ARG A 35 -17.52 -37.82 15.63
N GLN A 36 -16.74 -38.40 16.55
CA GLN A 36 -16.02 -39.63 16.30
C GLN A 36 -16.97 -40.84 16.18
N GLU A 37 -17.96 -40.97 17.05
CA GLU A 37 -18.96 -42.03 16.97
C GLU A 37 -19.78 -41.98 15.66
N GLU A 38 -20.16 -40.78 15.21
CA GLU A 38 -20.87 -40.60 13.94
C GLU A 38 -20.01 -40.95 12.73
N ALA A 39 -18.73 -40.59 12.75
CA ALA A 39 -17.77 -40.96 11.70
C ALA A 39 -17.59 -42.49 11.60
N GLU A 40 -17.41 -43.18 12.73
CA GLU A 40 -17.31 -44.65 12.75
C GLU A 40 -18.61 -45.33 12.30
N ARG A 41 -19.76 -44.78 12.68
CA ARG A 41 -21.07 -45.29 12.25
C ARG A 41 -21.25 -45.18 10.74
N LEU A 42 -20.81 -44.07 10.13
CA LEU A 42 -20.90 -43.84 8.69
C LEU A 42 -19.94 -44.75 7.91
N GLU A 43 -18.74 -44.98 8.45
CA GLU A 43 -17.77 -45.92 7.88
C GLU A 43 -18.31 -47.37 7.83
N LYS A 44 -18.90 -47.84 8.94
CA LYS A 44 -19.53 -49.18 9.02
C LYS A 44 -20.69 -49.38 8.04
N LEU A 45 -21.34 -48.30 7.60
CA LEU A 45 -22.44 -48.34 6.63
C LEU A 45 -21.98 -48.31 5.17
N GLY A 46 -20.66 -48.28 4.90
CA GLY A 46 -20.12 -48.17 3.54
C GLY A 46 -20.55 -46.89 2.83
N LYS A 47 -20.86 -45.85 3.62
CA LYS A 47 -21.33 -44.55 3.13
C LYS A 47 -20.25 -43.50 3.34
N CYS A 48 -20.07 -42.62 2.36
CA CYS A 48 -19.18 -41.48 2.51
C CYS A 48 -19.67 -40.59 3.66
N ALA A 49 -18.82 -40.34 4.66
CA ALA A 49 -19.18 -39.60 5.87
C ALA A 49 -19.67 -38.16 5.62
N TRP A 50 -19.41 -37.60 4.43
CA TRP A 50 -19.79 -36.23 4.09
C TRP A 50 -21.07 -36.12 3.24
N CYS A 51 -21.51 -37.20 2.58
CA CYS A 51 -22.67 -37.14 1.68
C CYS A 51 -23.67 -38.30 1.81
N GLY A 52 -23.40 -39.30 2.67
CA GLY A 52 -24.37 -40.35 3.02
C GLY A 52 -24.71 -41.36 1.92
N ARG A 53 -24.00 -41.37 0.77
CA ARG A 53 -24.26 -42.29 -0.36
C ARG A 53 -23.45 -43.59 -0.28
N GLN A 54 -24.07 -44.71 -0.69
CA GLN A 54 -23.49 -46.05 -0.71
C GLN A 54 -22.45 -46.21 -1.82
N ASN A 55 -21.30 -46.80 -1.47
CA ASN A 55 -20.18 -47.09 -2.37
C ASN A 55 -20.42 -48.34 -3.25
N GLU A 56 -21.20 -48.23 -4.33
CA GLU A 56 -21.32 -49.34 -5.31
C GLU A 56 -20.37 -49.22 -6.52
N GLN A 57 -19.62 -48.12 -6.69
CA GLN A 57 -18.80 -47.89 -7.90
C GLN A 57 -17.29 -47.73 -7.68
N ILE A 58 -16.71 -48.34 -6.64
CA ILE A 58 -15.24 -48.39 -6.45
C ILE A 58 -14.70 -49.82 -6.48
N TYR A 59 -15.16 -50.64 -7.44
CA TYR A 59 -14.52 -51.93 -7.75
C TYR A 59 -13.78 -51.97 -9.09
N ALA A 60 -13.86 -50.94 -9.94
CA ALA A 60 -13.20 -50.95 -11.24
C ALA A 60 -11.73 -50.46 -11.24
N ASN A 61 -11.26 -49.74 -10.21
CA ASN A 61 -9.93 -49.11 -10.20
C ASN A 61 -8.94 -49.66 -9.15
N GLN A 62 -9.19 -50.84 -8.57
CA GLN A 62 -8.29 -51.43 -7.57
C GLN A 62 -7.03 -52.12 -8.12
N LEU A 63 -6.80 -52.12 -9.43
CA LEU A 63 -5.68 -52.85 -10.03
C LEU A 63 -4.36 -52.07 -10.23
N LEU A 64 -4.29 -50.78 -9.89
CA LEU A 64 -3.09 -49.98 -10.22
C LEU A 64 -2.31 -49.37 -9.07
N PHE A 65 -2.84 -49.21 -7.84
CA PHE A 65 -2.06 -48.67 -6.71
C PHE A 65 -2.56 -49.17 -5.34
N PRO A 66 -1.93 -50.20 -4.73
CA PRO A 66 -2.23 -50.57 -3.36
C PRO A 66 -1.53 -49.61 -2.38
N GLY A 67 -2.30 -48.89 -1.56
CA GLY A 67 -1.79 -48.35 -0.30
C GLY A 67 -2.02 -46.87 0.04
N ARG A 68 -2.72 -46.05 -0.75
CA ARG A 68 -3.09 -44.68 -0.31
C ARG A 68 -4.52 -44.33 -0.73
N LYS A 69 -5.42 -44.21 0.25
CA LYS A 69 -6.79 -43.71 0.06
C LYS A 69 -6.84 -42.23 0.45
N PHE A 70 -6.59 -41.34 -0.51
CA PHE A 70 -7.08 -39.96 -0.44
C PHE A 70 -8.02 -39.74 -1.61
N CYS A 71 -9.27 -39.40 -1.30
CA CYS A 71 -10.25 -38.97 -2.28
C CYS A 71 -9.84 -37.56 -2.74
N SER A 72 -9.23 -37.44 -3.92
CA SER A 72 -8.89 -36.13 -4.47
C SER A 72 -10.15 -35.37 -4.88
N ARG A 73 -10.15 -34.03 -4.73
CA ARG A 73 -11.23 -33.12 -5.18
C ARG A 73 -11.67 -33.36 -6.63
N LYS A 74 -10.81 -33.97 -7.46
CA LYS A 74 -11.03 -34.26 -8.88
C LYS A 74 -12.26 -35.17 -9.12
N CYS A 75 -12.51 -36.16 -8.27
CA CYS A 75 -13.69 -37.04 -8.42
C CYS A 75 -15.03 -36.34 -8.10
N LEU A 76 -15.01 -35.19 -7.41
CA LEU A 76 -16.23 -34.47 -7.04
C LEU A 76 -16.84 -33.71 -8.22
N PHE A 77 -16.04 -33.41 -9.25
CA PHE A 77 -16.42 -32.54 -10.36
C PHE A 77 -16.85 -33.33 -11.60
N ASP A 78 -16.13 -34.41 -11.94
CA ASP A 78 -16.38 -35.20 -13.15
C ASP A 78 -17.79 -35.84 -13.17
N CYS A 79 -18.38 -36.14 -12.00
CA CYS A 79 -19.73 -36.70 -11.92
C CYS A 79 -20.87 -35.67 -12.06
N LYS A 80 -20.61 -34.36 -11.95
CA LYS A 80 -21.65 -33.33 -12.10
C LYS A 80 -21.86 -32.87 -13.55
N ASN A 81 -20.87 -33.07 -14.42
CA ASN A 81 -20.88 -32.53 -15.79
C ASN A 81 -21.21 -33.57 -16.87
N ALA A 82 -21.43 -34.84 -16.50
CA ALA A 82 -21.67 -35.92 -17.45
C ALA A 82 -23.16 -36.16 -17.83
N GLU A 83 -24.10 -35.45 -17.20
CA GLU A 83 -25.53 -35.65 -17.47
C GLU A 83 -26.15 -34.41 -18.15
N ASN A 84 -26.34 -34.52 -19.47
CA ASN A 84 -27.06 -33.62 -20.37
C ASN A 84 -26.57 -32.15 -20.44
N PRO A 85 -26.10 -31.66 -21.61
CA PRO A 85 -25.84 -30.25 -21.82
C PRO A 85 -27.19 -29.54 -21.91
N THR A 86 -27.76 -29.23 -20.75
CA THR A 86 -28.85 -28.27 -20.62
C THR A 86 -28.36 -27.01 -21.29
N GLU A 87 -29.03 -26.54 -22.33
CA GLU A 87 -28.64 -25.36 -23.11
C GLU A 87 -28.37 -24.20 -22.15
N LEU A 88 -27.09 -23.97 -21.85
CA LEU A 88 -26.64 -22.83 -21.07
C LEU A 88 -27.16 -21.60 -21.79
N SER A 89 -27.97 -20.80 -21.09
CA SER A 89 -28.51 -19.53 -21.59
C SER A 89 -27.42 -18.78 -22.35
N SER A 90 -27.78 -18.26 -23.53
CA SER A 90 -26.91 -17.43 -24.39
C SER A 90 -26.25 -16.27 -23.65
N ASP A 91 -26.80 -15.91 -22.49
CA ASP A 91 -26.43 -14.72 -21.74
C ASP A 91 -25.37 -14.99 -20.66
N THR A 92 -24.99 -16.26 -20.44
CA THR A 92 -23.93 -16.59 -19.49
C THR A 92 -22.57 -16.34 -20.14
N PRO A 93 -21.68 -15.52 -19.55
CA PRO A 93 -20.34 -15.30 -20.07
C PRO A 93 -19.54 -16.62 -20.13
N ARG A 94 -18.74 -16.77 -21.18
CA ARG A 94 -17.99 -18.00 -21.50
C ARG A 94 -16.52 -17.69 -21.77
N ILE A 95 -15.68 -18.68 -21.56
CA ILE A 95 -14.24 -18.62 -21.80
C ILE A 95 -13.90 -19.73 -22.77
N THR A 96 -13.23 -19.40 -23.87
CA THR A 96 -12.78 -20.38 -24.87
C THR A 96 -11.28 -20.54 -24.77
N LEU A 97 -10.80 -21.76 -24.52
CA LEU A 97 -9.39 -22.11 -24.64
C LEU A 97 -9.07 -22.30 -26.13
N GLN A 98 -8.42 -21.33 -26.74
CA GLN A 98 -8.32 -21.23 -28.20
C GLN A 98 -7.61 -22.43 -28.84
N SER A 99 -6.62 -23.02 -28.18
CA SER A 99 -5.84 -24.15 -28.68
C SER A 99 -6.64 -25.45 -28.78
N LYS A 100 -7.65 -25.64 -27.92
CA LYS A 100 -8.48 -26.86 -27.86
C LYS A 100 -9.93 -26.66 -28.32
N GLY A 101 -10.41 -25.42 -28.35
CA GLY A 101 -11.82 -25.11 -28.63
C GLY A 101 -12.78 -25.43 -27.47
N ASN A 102 -12.25 -25.85 -26.32
CA ASN A 102 -13.03 -26.10 -25.12
C ASN A 102 -13.63 -24.80 -24.57
N VAL A 103 -14.84 -24.90 -24.02
CA VAL A 103 -15.59 -23.76 -23.48
C VAL A 103 -15.86 -23.97 -22.00
N TYR A 104 -15.55 -22.95 -21.19
CA TYR A 104 -15.65 -22.96 -19.74
C TYR A 104 -16.55 -21.81 -19.26
N THR A 105 -17.15 -22.00 -18.10
CA THR A 105 -17.89 -20.95 -17.37
C THR A 105 -17.13 -20.46 -16.13
N SER A 106 -16.05 -21.15 -15.74
CA SER A 106 -15.15 -20.81 -14.64
C SER A 106 -13.78 -20.40 -15.18
N ILE A 107 -13.21 -19.32 -14.62
CA ILE A 107 -11.86 -18.86 -14.97
C ILE A 107 -10.82 -19.89 -14.55
N GLN A 108 -10.93 -20.45 -13.33
CA GLN A 108 -9.95 -21.41 -12.84
C GLN A 108 -9.97 -22.71 -13.65
N ASP A 109 -11.14 -23.20 -14.06
CA ASP A 109 -11.22 -24.43 -14.87
C ASP A 109 -10.53 -24.25 -16.23
N ALA A 110 -10.67 -23.05 -16.82
CA ALA A 110 -10.00 -22.70 -18.07
C ALA A 110 -8.47 -22.58 -17.88
N VAL A 111 -8.04 -21.93 -16.79
CA VAL A 111 -6.61 -21.79 -16.43
C VAL A 111 -5.98 -23.15 -16.11
N ASP A 112 -6.69 -24.04 -15.42
CA ASP A 112 -6.22 -25.36 -15.04
C ASP A 112 -5.98 -26.24 -16.27
N ASP A 113 -6.88 -26.19 -17.27
CA ASP A 113 -6.74 -26.96 -18.51
C ASP A 113 -5.76 -26.33 -19.53
N ALA A 114 -5.50 -25.03 -19.45
CA ALA A 114 -4.54 -24.33 -20.29
C ALA A 114 -3.10 -24.80 -20.05
N GLN A 115 -2.27 -24.71 -21.09
CA GLN A 115 -0.83 -24.92 -21.06
C GLN A 115 -0.09 -23.58 -21.20
N GLU A 116 1.22 -23.58 -20.91
CA GLU A 116 2.08 -22.42 -21.14
C GLU A 116 1.94 -21.90 -22.58
N GLY A 117 1.75 -20.60 -22.74
CA GLY A 117 1.54 -19.90 -24.01
C GLY A 117 0.10 -19.93 -24.55
N ASP A 118 -0.84 -20.63 -23.89
CA ASP A 118 -2.23 -20.69 -24.36
C ASP A 118 -2.95 -19.34 -24.28
N THR A 119 -3.98 -19.20 -25.11
CA THR A 119 -4.88 -18.03 -25.13
C THR A 119 -6.27 -18.39 -24.63
N LEU A 120 -6.72 -17.69 -23.59
CA LEU A 120 -8.06 -17.73 -23.05
C LEU A 120 -8.86 -16.54 -23.61
N VAL A 121 -9.87 -16.83 -24.44
CA VAL A 121 -10.76 -15.83 -25.04
C VAL A 121 -12.05 -15.73 -24.25
N PHE A 122 -12.28 -14.58 -23.63
CA PHE A 122 -13.46 -14.29 -22.83
C PHE A 122 -14.55 -13.70 -23.70
N SER A 123 -15.76 -14.23 -23.64
CA SER A 123 -16.91 -13.60 -24.29
C SER A 123 -17.19 -12.24 -23.66
N ASN A 124 -17.98 -11.42 -24.35
CA ASN A 124 -18.56 -10.23 -23.75
C ASN A 124 -19.46 -10.62 -22.57
N GLY A 125 -19.57 -9.74 -21.58
CA GLY A 125 -20.35 -9.96 -20.37
C GLY A 125 -19.57 -9.70 -19.08
N VAL A 126 -20.21 -9.95 -17.95
CA VAL A 126 -19.68 -9.64 -16.62
C VAL A 126 -19.23 -10.93 -15.92
N PHE A 127 -17.94 -11.02 -15.61
CA PHE A 127 -17.35 -12.06 -14.79
C PHE A 127 -17.16 -11.52 -13.37
N GLU A 128 -17.86 -12.10 -12.41
CA GLU A 128 -17.68 -11.78 -11.00
C GLU A 128 -16.53 -12.60 -10.41
N ILE A 129 -15.48 -11.91 -9.99
CA ILE A 129 -14.29 -12.51 -9.39
C ILE A 129 -14.52 -12.61 -7.89
N ASN A 130 -14.97 -13.79 -7.45
CA ASN A 130 -15.36 -14.07 -6.07
C ASN A 130 -14.27 -14.78 -5.25
N GLU A 131 -13.18 -15.17 -5.90
CA GLU A 131 -12.00 -15.77 -5.28
C GLU A 131 -10.72 -15.18 -5.88
N ASP A 132 -9.60 -15.40 -5.21
CA ASP A 132 -8.30 -14.98 -5.71
C ASP A 132 -7.81 -15.99 -6.74
N TYR A 133 -7.51 -15.53 -7.96
CA TYR A 133 -7.00 -16.39 -9.03
C TYR A 133 -5.48 -16.33 -9.06
N ASP A 134 -4.84 -17.44 -8.70
CA ASP A 134 -3.39 -17.64 -8.79
C ASP A 134 -3.06 -18.31 -10.14
N ILE A 135 -2.58 -17.51 -11.09
CA ILE A 135 -2.28 -17.96 -12.45
C ILE A 135 -0.75 -18.09 -12.55
N GLN A 136 -0.26 -19.30 -12.32
CA GLN A 136 1.18 -19.63 -12.37
C GLN A 136 1.65 -20.07 -13.76
N LYS A 137 0.94 -19.68 -14.82
CA LYS A 137 1.23 -20.03 -16.21
C LYS A 137 1.32 -18.78 -17.08
N SER A 138 2.24 -18.76 -18.03
CA SER A 138 2.35 -17.77 -19.10
C SER A 138 1.12 -17.87 -20.00
N LEU A 139 0.12 -17.03 -19.80
CA LEU A 139 -1.14 -17.09 -20.57
C LEU A 139 -1.44 -15.76 -21.24
N THR A 140 -2.22 -15.83 -22.31
CA THR A 140 -2.87 -14.65 -22.91
C THR A 140 -4.34 -14.61 -22.53
N PHE A 141 -4.75 -13.59 -21.77
CA PHE A 141 -6.14 -13.29 -21.43
C PHE A 141 -6.67 -12.25 -22.41
N LYS A 142 -7.64 -12.64 -23.25
CA LYS A 142 -8.13 -11.79 -24.34
C LYS A 142 -9.64 -11.64 -24.31
N ALA A 143 -10.15 -10.42 -24.31
CA ALA A 143 -11.57 -10.16 -24.55
C ALA A 143 -11.93 -10.48 -26.02
N SER A 144 -13.11 -11.05 -26.26
CA SER A 144 -13.62 -11.30 -27.62
C SER A 144 -13.81 -10.01 -28.39
N ASN A 145 -14.11 -8.92 -27.68
CA ASN A 145 -14.13 -7.56 -28.20
C ASN A 145 -13.12 -6.69 -27.46
N ASN A 146 -12.00 -6.37 -28.11
CA ASN A 146 -10.96 -5.49 -27.57
C ASN A 146 -11.05 -4.05 -28.12
N ASN A 147 -12.14 -3.70 -28.82
CA ASN A 147 -12.35 -2.34 -29.29
C ASN A 147 -12.65 -1.42 -28.10
N MET A 148 -11.70 -0.53 -27.78
CA MET A 148 -11.82 0.43 -26.68
C MET A 148 -13.00 1.42 -26.85
N ASN A 149 -13.53 1.56 -28.06
CA ASN A 149 -14.67 2.43 -28.36
C ASN A 149 -16.03 1.72 -28.23
N SER A 150 -16.06 0.41 -28.01
CA SER A 150 -17.33 -0.31 -27.80
C SER A 150 -17.96 0.08 -26.46
N PRO A 151 -19.31 0.20 -26.40
CA PRO A 151 -20.03 0.35 -25.15
C PRO A 151 -19.66 -0.71 -24.11
N LEU A 152 -19.67 -0.36 -22.82
CA LEU A 152 -19.28 -1.28 -21.72
C LEU A 152 -20.04 -2.62 -21.72
N HIS A 153 -21.32 -2.63 -22.10
CA HIS A 153 -22.13 -3.86 -22.15
C HIS A 153 -21.74 -4.81 -23.29
N GLU A 154 -20.94 -4.35 -24.25
CA GLU A 154 -20.35 -5.17 -25.33
C GLU A 154 -18.91 -5.58 -25.04
N ARG A 155 -18.45 -5.41 -23.79
CA ARG A 155 -17.08 -5.73 -23.38
C ARG A 155 -17.06 -6.87 -22.37
N THR A 156 -15.90 -7.49 -22.25
CA THR A 156 -15.58 -8.39 -21.13
C THR A 156 -15.25 -7.53 -19.91
N VAL A 157 -16.06 -7.65 -18.86
CA VAL A 157 -15.91 -6.91 -17.60
C VAL A 157 -15.60 -7.88 -16.48
N PHE A 158 -14.49 -7.66 -15.78
CA PHE A 158 -14.13 -8.37 -14.55
C PHE A 158 -14.47 -7.48 -13.37
N LYS A 159 -15.45 -7.91 -12.56
CA LYS A 159 -15.80 -7.24 -11.31
C LYS A 159 -15.05 -7.85 -10.16
N LEU A 160 -14.22 -7.04 -9.51
CA LEU A 160 -13.30 -7.48 -8.46
C LEU A 160 -13.80 -6.98 -7.11
N TYR A 161 -14.60 -7.81 -6.45
CA TYR A 161 -15.20 -7.51 -5.14
C TYR A 161 -14.28 -7.99 -4.01
N ASP A 162 -13.20 -7.22 -3.75
CA ASP A 162 -12.19 -7.49 -2.70
C ASP A 162 -11.20 -8.60 -3.06
N LYS A 163 -11.18 -9.00 -4.33
CA LYS A 163 -10.36 -10.11 -4.84
C LYS A 163 -9.30 -9.64 -5.82
N SER A 164 -8.25 -10.44 -5.91
CA SER A 164 -7.13 -10.21 -6.81
C SER A 164 -7.21 -11.10 -8.05
N PHE A 165 -6.76 -10.55 -9.17
CA PHE A 165 -6.49 -11.30 -10.38
C PHE A 165 -4.97 -11.34 -10.54
N SER A 166 -4.34 -12.47 -10.21
CA SER A 166 -2.89 -12.53 -10.02
C SER A 166 -2.21 -13.35 -11.12
N PRO A 167 -1.91 -12.76 -12.29
CA PRO A 167 -1.07 -13.37 -13.31
C PRO A 167 0.41 -13.42 -12.86
N ILE A 168 0.78 -14.53 -12.23
CA ILE A 168 2.13 -14.80 -11.74
C ILE A 168 3.04 -15.37 -12.84
N GLY A 169 2.48 -15.98 -13.89
CA GLY A 169 3.26 -16.55 -14.99
C GLY A 169 4.02 -15.53 -15.83
N ASP A 170 5.24 -15.88 -16.23
CA ASP A 170 6.11 -15.09 -17.10
C ASP A 170 5.45 -14.73 -18.43
N ASN A 171 5.74 -13.57 -19.01
CA ASN A 171 5.24 -13.15 -20.32
C ASN A 171 3.70 -13.17 -20.46
N THR A 172 2.98 -12.96 -19.36
CA THR A 172 1.51 -12.91 -19.39
C THR A 172 1.03 -11.68 -20.17
N ILE A 173 0.02 -11.88 -21.02
CA ILE A 173 -0.61 -10.82 -21.82
C ILE A 173 -2.07 -10.65 -21.40
N ILE A 174 -2.50 -9.42 -21.17
CA ILE A 174 -3.90 -9.05 -20.93
C ILE A 174 -4.34 -8.08 -22.03
N ASP A 175 -5.38 -8.43 -22.78
CA ASP A 175 -5.85 -7.68 -23.95
C ASP A 175 -7.37 -7.44 -23.92
N GLY A 176 -7.81 -6.19 -23.88
CA GLY A 176 -9.20 -5.82 -24.13
C GLY A 176 -10.15 -5.86 -22.93
N ILE A 177 -9.67 -6.30 -21.75
CA ILE A 177 -10.50 -6.52 -20.56
C ILE A 177 -10.76 -5.21 -19.80
N VAL A 178 -11.99 -5.05 -19.30
CA VAL A 178 -12.38 -4.00 -18.34
C VAL A 178 -12.29 -4.56 -16.94
N PHE A 179 -11.50 -3.94 -16.08
CA PHE A 179 -11.39 -4.24 -14.65
C PHE A 179 -12.19 -3.18 -13.87
N GLU A 180 -13.23 -3.62 -13.17
CA GLU A 180 -14.12 -2.76 -12.37
C GLU A 180 -14.02 -3.12 -10.89
N GLY A 181 -13.59 -2.14 -10.08
CA GLY A 181 -13.59 -2.23 -8.62
C GLY A 181 -14.94 -1.85 -8.03
N LYS A 182 -15.26 -2.41 -6.84
CA LYS A 182 -16.51 -2.11 -6.11
C LYS A 182 -16.56 -0.68 -5.58
N ASP A 183 -15.43 -0.23 -5.03
CA ASP A 183 -15.25 1.04 -4.36
C ASP A 183 -13.76 1.40 -4.33
N LYS A 184 -13.47 2.67 -4.02
CA LYS A 184 -12.08 3.17 -3.89
C LYS A 184 -11.40 2.73 -2.60
N GLU A 185 -12.06 1.95 -1.75
CA GLU A 185 -11.56 1.60 -0.42
C GLU A 185 -10.85 0.24 -0.40
N LYS A 186 -11.10 -0.59 -1.43
CA LYS A 186 -10.60 -1.96 -1.46
C LYS A 186 -9.67 -2.22 -2.63
N PHE A 187 -8.72 -3.09 -2.35
CA PHE A 187 -7.62 -3.36 -3.25
C PHE A 187 -8.07 -4.29 -4.35
N VAL A 188 -7.79 -3.92 -5.59
CA VAL A 188 -7.97 -4.81 -6.73
C VAL A 188 -6.62 -4.94 -7.41
N TYR A 189 -5.95 -6.05 -7.12
CA TYR A 189 -4.58 -6.25 -7.60
C TYR A 189 -4.61 -7.01 -8.92
N VAL A 190 -4.06 -6.40 -9.97
CA VAL A 190 -3.35 -7.19 -10.99
C VAL A 190 -1.95 -7.40 -10.46
N PHE A 191 -1.70 -8.59 -9.91
CA PHE A 191 -0.47 -8.95 -9.26
C PHE A 191 0.39 -9.76 -10.21
N SER A 192 1.63 -9.34 -10.43
CA SER A 192 2.52 -10.09 -11.30
C SER A 192 3.88 -10.29 -10.67
N TRP A 193 4.31 -11.55 -10.69
CA TRP A 193 5.69 -11.98 -10.43
C TRP A 193 6.36 -12.36 -11.74
N SER A 194 5.73 -12.01 -12.86
CA SER A 194 6.30 -12.26 -14.16
C SER A 194 7.55 -11.41 -14.33
N TYR A 195 8.52 -11.93 -15.05
CA TYR A 195 9.61 -11.08 -15.56
C TYR A 195 9.09 -10.05 -16.57
N GLU A 196 7.98 -10.35 -17.26
CA GLU A 196 7.33 -9.46 -18.22
C GLU A 196 5.80 -9.56 -18.17
N LEU A 197 5.12 -8.42 -17.98
CA LEU A 197 3.66 -8.30 -18.05
C LEU A 197 3.28 -7.32 -19.15
N VAL A 198 2.44 -7.76 -20.08
CA VAL A 198 1.93 -6.92 -21.18
C VAL A 198 0.44 -6.67 -21.01
N ILE A 199 0.05 -5.40 -20.92
CA ILE A 199 -1.36 -4.98 -20.81
C ILE A 199 -1.68 -4.08 -21.99
N LYS A 200 -2.71 -4.43 -22.76
CA LYS A 200 -3.13 -3.62 -23.91
C LYS A 200 -4.64 -3.52 -24.04
N ASN A 201 -5.13 -2.37 -24.53
CA ASN A 201 -6.56 -2.17 -24.77
C ASN A 201 -7.43 -2.40 -23.51
N CYS A 202 -6.87 -2.22 -22.32
CA CYS A 202 -7.58 -2.47 -21.06
C CYS A 202 -8.18 -1.20 -20.47
N VAL A 203 -9.22 -1.37 -19.67
CA VAL A 203 -9.80 -0.29 -18.87
C VAL A 203 -9.72 -0.67 -17.40
N PHE A 204 -9.23 0.21 -16.54
CA PHE A 204 -9.23 0.06 -15.10
C PHE A 204 -10.11 1.15 -14.51
N MET A 205 -11.17 0.79 -13.79
CA MET A 205 -12.12 1.76 -13.26
C MET A 205 -12.52 1.54 -11.81
N THR A 206 -12.60 2.64 -11.05
CA THR A 206 -13.08 2.64 -9.66
C THR A 206 -12.25 1.74 -8.74
N MET A 207 -10.93 1.76 -8.90
CA MET A 207 -9.98 0.88 -8.18
C MET A 207 -9.21 1.67 -7.11
N HIS A 208 -8.94 1.09 -5.93
CA HIS A 208 -7.99 1.72 -4.99
C HIS A 208 -6.54 1.68 -5.52
N HIS A 209 -6.10 0.54 -6.03
CA HIS A 209 -4.90 0.39 -6.84
C HIS A 209 -5.30 -0.40 -8.07
N ALA A 210 -4.94 0.03 -9.28
CA ALA A 210 -5.29 -0.71 -10.49
C ALA A 210 -4.31 -1.86 -10.77
N ILE A 211 -3.00 -1.59 -10.65
CA ILE A 211 -1.92 -2.56 -10.85
C ILE A 211 -0.92 -2.46 -9.70
N SER A 212 -0.46 -3.60 -9.17
CA SER A 212 0.54 -3.65 -8.10
C SER A 212 1.58 -4.71 -8.39
N PHE A 213 2.83 -4.38 -8.14
CA PHE A 213 3.98 -5.29 -8.31
C PHE A 213 4.86 -5.25 -7.06
N ILE A 214 5.59 -6.35 -6.83
CA ILE A 214 6.42 -6.57 -5.64
C ILE A 214 7.90 -6.81 -6.00
N GLU A 215 8.21 -7.04 -7.27
CA GLU A 215 9.57 -7.27 -7.75
C GLU A 215 9.85 -6.45 -9.02
N ASP A 216 11.10 -6.50 -9.50
CA ASP A 216 11.55 -5.80 -10.70
C ASP A 216 10.94 -6.44 -11.96
N THR A 217 9.66 -6.16 -12.20
CA THR A 217 8.91 -6.64 -13.36
C THR A 217 9.07 -5.67 -14.53
N THR A 218 9.29 -6.21 -15.73
CA THR A 218 9.13 -5.43 -16.96
C THR A 218 7.66 -5.27 -17.28
N ILE A 219 7.12 -4.05 -17.23
CA ILE A 219 5.71 -3.79 -17.51
C ILE A 219 5.58 -3.00 -18.81
N LYS A 220 4.78 -3.52 -19.74
CA LYS A 220 4.46 -2.88 -21.03
C LYS A 220 2.97 -2.61 -21.09
N ILE A 221 2.56 -1.35 -21.05
CA ILE A 221 1.15 -0.94 -21.10
C ILE A 221 0.89 -0.14 -22.37
N GLU A 222 -0.13 -0.53 -23.14
CA GLU A 222 -0.46 0.12 -24.40
C GLU A 222 -1.95 0.40 -24.54
N ASN A 223 -2.31 1.55 -25.13
CA ASN A 223 -3.68 1.87 -25.54
C ASN A 223 -4.74 1.60 -24.44
N SER A 224 -4.41 1.89 -23.20
CA SER A 224 -5.25 1.55 -22.04
C SER A 224 -5.84 2.81 -21.39
N LEU A 225 -6.87 2.62 -20.56
CA LEU A 225 -7.56 3.69 -19.85
C LEU A 225 -7.64 3.40 -18.36
N PHE A 226 -7.18 4.33 -17.54
CA PHE A 226 -7.37 4.32 -16.09
C PHE A 226 -8.35 5.44 -15.74
N ILE A 227 -9.47 5.12 -15.10
CA ILE A 227 -10.51 6.10 -14.75
C ILE A 227 -10.99 5.97 -13.31
N ASN A 228 -11.04 7.09 -12.58
CA ASN A 228 -11.53 7.11 -11.19
C ASN A 228 -10.78 6.15 -10.24
N CYS A 229 -9.49 5.89 -10.49
CA CYS A 229 -8.66 5.09 -9.59
C CYS A 229 -8.03 5.95 -8.48
N SER A 230 -7.79 5.41 -7.29
CA SER A 230 -6.95 6.10 -6.30
C SER A 230 -5.47 6.02 -6.68
N ASN A 231 -5.00 4.86 -7.14
CA ASN A 231 -3.64 4.69 -7.67
C ASN A 231 -3.71 3.89 -8.96
N ALA A 232 -3.05 4.33 -10.04
CA ALA A 232 -2.88 3.48 -11.22
C ALA A 232 -1.85 2.38 -10.93
N PHE A 233 -0.70 2.75 -10.37
CA PHE A 233 0.40 1.83 -10.06
C PHE A 233 0.76 1.89 -8.58
N ARG A 234 0.99 0.72 -7.98
CA ARG A 234 1.58 0.58 -6.64
C ARG A 234 2.89 -0.20 -6.76
N GLN A 235 3.96 0.41 -6.29
CA GLN A 235 5.30 -0.17 -6.22
C GLN A 235 5.58 -0.43 -4.75
N ASN A 236 5.79 -1.69 -4.37
CA ASN A 236 6.19 -2.01 -3.00
C ASN A 236 7.71 -2.13 -2.93
N GLY A 237 8.43 -1.01 -3.13
CA GLY A 237 9.90 -0.96 -3.07
C GLY A 237 10.61 -1.64 -4.25
N CYS A 238 9.95 -1.73 -5.41
CA CYS A 238 10.48 -2.31 -6.64
C CYS A 238 10.43 -1.30 -7.79
N TYR A 239 11.41 -1.38 -8.69
CA TYR A 239 11.48 -0.48 -9.84
C TYR A 239 10.81 -1.13 -11.04
N PHE A 240 10.33 -0.30 -11.98
CA PHE A 240 10.03 -0.82 -13.31
C PHE A 240 11.33 -1.32 -13.93
N GLY A 241 11.33 -2.55 -14.47
CA GLY A 241 12.48 -3.05 -15.23
C GLY A 241 12.84 -2.10 -16.38
N GLU A 242 14.11 -2.06 -16.79
CA GLU A 242 14.64 -1.09 -17.79
C GLU A 242 13.86 -1.06 -19.11
N ALA A 243 13.25 -2.18 -19.49
CA ALA A 243 12.46 -2.32 -20.70
C ALA A 243 10.98 -1.89 -20.56
N SER A 244 10.57 -1.41 -19.39
CA SER A 244 9.18 -1.03 -19.12
C SER A 244 8.77 0.24 -19.85
N TYR A 245 7.52 0.30 -20.28
CA TYR A 245 6.93 1.51 -20.83
C TYR A 245 5.40 1.52 -20.71
N ILE A 246 4.84 2.71 -20.72
CA ILE A 246 3.41 2.97 -20.79
C ILE A 246 3.20 3.88 -21.98
N LYS A 247 2.48 3.40 -22.99
CA LYS A 247 2.33 4.06 -24.27
C LYS A 247 0.85 4.27 -24.63
N ASP A 248 0.53 5.41 -25.25
CA ASP A 248 -0.80 5.70 -25.81
C ASP A 248 -1.95 5.51 -24.79
N THR A 249 -1.65 5.72 -23.50
CA THR A 249 -2.54 5.39 -22.38
C THR A 249 -3.14 6.65 -21.77
N THR A 250 -4.42 6.59 -21.39
CA THR A 250 -5.14 7.71 -20.78
C THR A 250 -5.34 7.47 -19.28
N PHE A 251 -5.07 8.49 -18.47
CA PHE A 251 -5.37 8.55 -17.04
C PHE A 251 -6.39 9.66 -16.81
N ASP A 252 -7.61 9.34 -16.37
CA ASP A 252 -8.68 10.30 -16.09
C ASP A 252 -9.15 10.18 -14.63
N SER A 253 -9.03 11.26 -13.87
CA SER A 253 -9.50 11.29 -12.48
C SER A 253 -8.84 10.22 -11.60
N VAL A 254 -7.58 9.90 -11.92
CA VAL A 254 -6.71 9.00 -11.16
C VAL A 254 -5.99 9.82 -10.10
N LYS A 255 -6.22 9.56 -8.82
CA LYS A 255 -5.61 10.37 -7.74
C LYS A 255 -4.08 10.34 -7.87
N TYR A 256 -3.46 9.17 -8.10
CA TYR A 256 -2.02 9.01 -8.28
C TYR A 256 -1.64 8.02 -9.39
N ILE A 257 -0.82 8.43 -10.36
CA ILE A 257 -0.37 7.53 -11.42
C ILE A 257 0.72 6.59 -10.90
N PHE A 258 1.85 7.12 -10.44
CA PHE A 258 2.96 6.33 -9.86
C PHE A 258 3.07 6.54 -8.35
N GLN A 259 3.88 5.72 -7.67
CA GLN A 259 4.30 5.97 -6.28
C GLN A 259 5.80 6.30 -6.17
N GLU A 260 6.63 5.90 -7.14
CA GLU A 260 8.08 6.16 -7.15
C GLU A 260 8.60 6.59 -8.55
N LYS A 261 9.92 6.82 -8.67
CA LYS A 261 10.63 7.34 -9.86
C LYS A 261 10.45 6.47 -11.11
N SER A 262 9.36 6.71 -11.85
CA SER A 262 9.02 5.93 -13.04
C SER A 262 8.48 6.77 -14.20
N ILE A 263 8.59 8.10 -14.13
CA ILE A 263 7.97 8.99 -15.12
C ILE A 263 8.52 8.80 -16.55
N ASP A 264 9.77 8.37 -16.66
CA ASP A 264 10.46 8.17 -17.95
C ASP A 264 9.85 7.02 -18.78
N CYS A 265 8.97 6.20 -18.18
CA CYS A 265 8.29 5.13 -18.89
C CYS A 265 7.06 5.62 -19.70
N LEU A 266 6.55 6.84 -19.47
CA LEU A 266 5.38 7.39 -20.15
C LEU A 266 5.71 7.85 -21.59
N ARG A 267 4.92 7.40 -22.57
CA ARG A 267 5.10 7.70 -24.00
C ARG A 267 3.74 8.02 -24.64
N ASN A 268 3.53 9.27 -25.08
CA ASN A 268 2.26 9.68 -25.71
C ASN A 268 1.02 9.40 -24.83
N CYS A 269 1.15 9.56 -23.50
CA CYS A 269 0.06 9.38 -22.57
C CYS A 269 -0.78 10.66 -22.40
N THR A 270 -2.08 10.50 -22.18
CA THR A 270 -2.99 11.60 -21.87
C THR A 270 -3.33 11.60 -20.38
N ILE A 271 -3.15 12.73 -19.69
CA ILE A 271 -3.41 12.85 -18.25
C ILE A 271 -4.48 13.92 -18.02
N LYS A 272 -5.62 13.53 -17.42
CA LYS A 272 -6.77 14.39 -17.14
C LYS A 272 -7.14 14.27 -15.66
N LYS A 273 -7.26 15.40 -14.95
CA LYS A 273 -7.70 15.43 -13.53
C LYS A 273 -6.96 14.42 -12.62
N SER A 274 -5.71 14.11 -12.96
CA SER A 274 -4.92 13.06 -12.33
C SER A 274 -3.60 13.64 -11.86
N LEU A 275 -3.04 13.08 -10.78
CA LEU A 275 -1.72 13.50 -10.29
C LEU A 275 -0.68 12.44 -10.65
N LEU A 276 0.47 12.88 -11.15
CA LEU A 276 1.65 12.03 -11.30
C LEU A 276 2.25 11.82 -9.91
N SER A 277 1.70 10.88 -9.14
CA SER A 277 2.11 10.56 -7.75
C SER A 277 1.83 11.66 -6.70
N PRO A 278 1.61 11.33 -5.41
CA PRO A 278 2.01 12.16 -4.29
C PRO A 278 3.43 11.73 -3.94
N HIS A 279 4.35 11.75 -4.90
CA HIS A 279 5.71 11.83 -4.42
C HIS A 279 5.84 13.24 -3.91
N TYR A 280 6.31 13.33 -2.68
CA TYR A 280 6.90 14.51 -2.07
C TYR A 280 8.11 14.95 -2.91
N ASP A 281 7.86 15.28 -4.17
CA ASP A 281 8.82 15.79 -5.14
C ASP A 281 8.18 17.02 -5.76
N VAL A 282 8.63 18.12 -5.21
CA VAL A 282 8.55 19.49 -5.69
C VAL A 282 8.65 19.58 -7.24
N PRO A 283 7.94 20.51 -7.90
CA PRO A 283 7.78 20.52 -9.35
C PRO A 283 9.03 20.94 -10.14
N SER A 284 9.27 20.21 -11.23
CA SER A 284 10.41 20.16 -12.16
C SER A 284 10.80 21.39 -12.98
N ASN A 285 10.61 22.59 -12.43
CA ASN A 285 11.45 23.77 -12.75
C ASN A 285 12.43 24.03 -11.58
N ASN A 286 13.15 22.97 -11.26
CA ASN A 286 13.26 22.31 -9.94
C ASN A 286 14.25 22.91 -8.90
N ALA A 287 14.38 24.23 -8.83
CA ALA A 287 15.09 24.84 -7.71
C ALA A 287 14.26 24.69 -6.42
N LEU A 288 14.56 23.69 -5.60
CA LEU A 288 13.91 23.55 -4.28
C LEU A 288 14.48 24.60 -3.34
N SER A 289 15.76 24.91 -3.50
CA SER A 289 16.41 25.92 -2.70
C SER A 289 17.37 26.75 -3.54
N TYR A 290 17.70 27.92 -3.01
CA TYR A 290 18.55 28.90 -3.66
C TYR A 290 19.51 29.48 -2.63
N ASN A 291 20.82 29.47 -2.92
CA ASN A 291 21.79 30.12 -2.06
C ASN A 291 21.96 31.59 -2.51
N GLU A 292 21.67 32.52 -1.60
CA GLU A 292 21.67 33.95 -1.92
C GLU A 292 23.04 34.49 -2.27
N ARG A 293 24.13 33.93 -1.73
CA ARG A 293 25.50 34.39 -1.99
C ARG A 293 25.92 34.02 -3.41
N ASN A 294 25.90 32.73 -3.74
CA ASN A 294 26.44 32.24 -5.01
C ASN A 294 25.41 32.22 -6.15
N LYS A 295 24.16 32.59 -5.87
CA LYS A 295 23.05 32.65 -6.82
C LYS A 295 22.72 31.30 -7.48
N LYS A 296 23.21 30.20 -6.92
CA LYS A 296 22.99 28.84 -7.42
C LYS A 296 21.69 28.28 -6.86
N THR A 297 20.97 27.59 -7.72
CA THR A 297 19.75 26.85 -7.38
C THR A 297 20.04 25.37 -7.23
N TYR A 298 19.39 24.72 -6.27
CA TYR A 298 19.61 23.33 -5.95
C TYR A 298 18.32 22.53 -6.01
N LYS A 299 18.43 21.32 -6.53
CA LYS A 299 17.33 20.33 -6.57
C LYS A 299 17.17 19.56 -5.25
N LEU A 300 18.14 19.66 -4.35
CA LEU A 300 18.12 19.01 -3.05
C LEU A 300 18.61 20.02 -2.02
N LEU A 301 17.90 20.11 -0.88
CA LEU A 301 18.33 20.97 0.22
C LEU A 301 19.70 20.57 0.76
N GLN A 302 19.98 19.26 0.88
CA GLN A 302 21.27 18.79 1.36
C GLN A 302 22.43 19.28 0.47
N THR A 303 22.29 19.24 -0.85
CA THR A 303 23.34 19.76 -1.75
C THR A 303 23.58 21.25 -1.57
N ALA A 304 22.52 22.03 -1.30
CA ALA A 304 22.67 23.45 -0.97
C ALA A 304 23.44 23.67 0.35
N ILE A 305 23.19 22.83 1.35
CA ILE A 305 23.88 22.84 2.65
C ILE A 305 25.34 22.42 2.50
N ASP A 306 25.61 21.35 1.75
CA ASP A 306 26.95 20.81 1.53
C ASP A 306 27.87 21.84 0.87
N GLU A 307 27.36 22.60 -0.10
CA GLU A 307 28.08 23.66 -0.80
C GLU A 307 28.11 25.01 -0.06
N ALA A 308 27.28 25.19 0.97
CA ALA A 308 27.22 26.45 1.71
C ALA A 308 28.49 26.69 2.55
N TYR A 309 28.93 27.94 2.52
CA TYR A 309 30.00 28.49 3.35
C TYR A 309 29.45 29.27 4.54
N ASP A 310 30.29 29.54 5.53
CA ASP A 310 29.96 30.42 6.64
C ASP A 310 29.40 31.77 6.17
N GLY A 311 28.28 32.16 6.76
CA GLY A 311 27.51 33.35 6.44
C GLY A 311 26.53 33.20 5.27
N ASP A 312 26.38 32.01 4.68
CA ASP A 312 25.43 31.79 3.58
C ASP A 312 23.98 31.72 4.05
N THR A 313 23.08 32.18 3.18
CA THR A 313 21.63 32.03 3.33
C THR A 313 21.09 31.11 2.24
N ILE A 314 20.42 30.04 2.64
CA ILE A 314 19.71 29.11 1.77
C ILE A 314 18.21 29.42 1.89
N VAL A 315 17.61 29.89 0.80
CA VAL A 315 16.18 30.19 0.70
C VAL A 315 15.44 28.99 0.14
N LEU A 316 14.37 28.59 0.82
CA LEU A 316 13.48 27.51 0.45
C LEU A 316 12.33 28.05 -0.40
N THR A 317 12.03 27.37 -1.50
CA THR A 317 10.87 27.63 -2.34
C THR A 317 9.56 27.48 -1.53
N PRO A 318 8.57 28.39 -1.68
CA PRO A 318 7.27 28.27 -1.02
C PRO A 318 6.47 27.07 -1.54
N GLY A 319 5.59 26.51 -0.70
CA GLY A 319 4.73 25.36 -1.05
C GLY A 319 5.51 24.08 -1.32
N THR A 320 6.81 24.11 -1.04
CA THR A 320 7.75 23.02 -1.29
C THR A 320 7.92 22.17 -0.05
N GLN A 321 8.00 20.86 -0.27
CA GLN A 321 8.21 19.88 0.78
C GLN A 321 9.63 19.33 0.68
N TYR A 322 10.36 19.40 1.80
CA TYR A 322 11.74 18.92 1.88
C TYR A 322 11.83 17.68 2.76
N GLN A 323 12.71 16.75 2.39
CA GLN A 323 13.15 15.68 3.28
C GLN A 323 14.04 16.24 4.40
N GLY A 324 14.25 15.43 5.45
CA GLY A 324 15.23 15.71 6.50
C GLY A 324 16.63 15.98 5.93
N PHE A 325 17.47 16.66 6.71
CA PHE A 325 18.81 17.09 6.30
C PHE A 325 19.80 17.05 7.47
N ASN A 326 21.08 17.00 7.11
CA ASN A 326 22.21 16.99 8.04
C ASN A 326 23.01 18.31 7.90
N LEU A 327 23.19 19.01 9.03
CA LEU A 327 24.01 20.22 9.15
C LEU A 327 25.38 20.00 9.81
N GLU A 328 25.76 18.76 10.09
CA GLU A 328 26.95 18.40 10.85
C GLU A 328 28.22 19.15 10.42
N GLY A 329 28.87 19.80 11.39
CA GLY A 329 30.08 20.60 11.18
C GLY A 329 29.88 21.92 10.43
N LYS A 330 28.65 22.29 10.04
CA LYS A 330 28.37 23.56 9.37
C LYS A 330 28.22 24.70 10.39
N ASN A 331 28.69 25.89 10.01
CA ASN A 331 28.67 27.06 10.87
C ASN A 331 28.09 28.28 10.16
N ASN A 332 27.40 29.13 10.92
CA ASN A 332 26.93 30.44 10.49
C ASN A 332 26.05 30.41 9.22
N ILE A 333 25.23 29.36 9.06
CA ILE A 333 24.30 29.23 7.92
C ILE A 333 22.88 29.64 8.35
N THR A 334 22.18 30.35 7.46
CA THR A 334 20.75 30.63 7.61
C THR A 334 19.94 29.80 6.62
N ILE A 335 18.95 29.04 7.10
CA ILE A 335 17.95 28.36 6.27
C ILE A 335 16.62 29.10 6.43
N LYS A 336 16.11 29.63 5.33
CA LYS A 336 14.99 30.57 5.33
C LYS A 336 13.84 30.08 4.46
N GLY A 337 12.67 29.92 5.07
CA GLY A 337 11.41 29.73 4.37
C GLY A 337 10.93 30.99 3.67
N ALA A 338 10.09 30.81 2.64
CA ALA A 338 9.62 31.92 1.81
C ALA A 338 8.65 32.88 2.52
N VAL A 339 7.95 32.41 3.57
CA VAL A 339 6.95 33.20 4.29
C VAL A 339 7.22 33.11 5.80
N ILE A 340 7.53 34.25 6.41
CA ILE A 340 7.83 34.38 7.86
C ILE A 340 6.52 34.49 8.68
N ASN A 341 5.34 34.44 8.03
CA ASN A 341 4.05 34.53 8.71
C ASN A 341 3.53 33.13 9.08
N THR A 342 3.51 32.82 10.38
CA THR A 342 3.01 31.55 10.92
C THR A 342 1.51 31.31 10.67
N GLN A 343 0.74 32.33 10.29
CA GLN A 343 -0.67 32.21 9.90
C GLN A 343 -0.93 31.91 8.42
N ALA A 344 0.12 31.88 7.59
CA ALA A 344 -0.05 31.57 6.17
C ALA A 344 -0.57 30.13 5.96
N PRO A 345 -1.41 29.87 4.94
CA PRO A 345 -1.80 28.51 4.58
C PRO A 345 -0.57 27.67 4.18
N ASP A 346 -0.64 26.35 4.38
CA ASP A 346 0.47 25.42 4.13
C ASP A 346 1.05 25.52 2.71
N SER A 347 0.21 25.80 1.71
CA SER A 347 0.61 25.99 0.32
C SER A 347 1.55 27.18 0.09
N GLN A 348 1.67 28.09 1.06
CA GLN A 348 2.56 29.25 1.02
C GLN A 348 3.76 29.13 1.96
N LYS A 349 3.74 28.17 2.88
CA LYS A 349 4.86 27.91 3.80
C LYS A 349 5.91 27.05 3.09
N SER A 350 7.17 27.22 3.48
CA SER A 350 8.20 26.22 3.18
C SER A 350 8.11 25.15 4.26
N VAL A 351 7.77 23.92 3.85
CA VAL A 351 7.45 22.83 4.77
C VAL A 351 8.56 21.80 4.73
N VAL A 352 9.20 21.56 5.88
CA VAL A 352 10.12 20.43 6.05
C VAL A 352 9.32 19.23 6.56
N GLN A 353 9.15 18.29 5.64
CA GLN A 353 8.84 16.87 5.81
C GLN A 353 9.80 16.14 6.72
N VAL A 354 9.59 16.12 8.03
CA VAL A 354 10.40 15.32 8.93
C VAL A 354 9.88 13.88 9.01
N ASP A 355 9.65 13.27 7.84
CA ASP A 355 9.56 11.81 7.70
C ASP A 355 10.98 11.17 7.74
N SER A 356 12.02 12.01 7.85
CA SER A 356 13.44 11.67 7.96
C SER A 356 14.13 12.62 8.93
N ILE A 357 15.27 12.23 9.50
CA ILE A 357 15.95 12.95 10.58
C ILE A 357 16.44 14.34 10.12
N VAL A 358 16.12 15.38 10.90
CA VAL A 358 16.85 16.66 10.90
C VAL A 358 17.95 16.57 11.95
N PHE A 359 19.20 16.69 11.52
CA PHE A 359 20.37 16.48 12.35
C PHE A 359 21.24 17.75 12.37
N ILE A 360 21.50 18.28 13.57
CA ILE A 360 22.29 19.49 13.78
C ILE A 360 23.44 19.15 14.75
N GLY A 361 24.57 18.71 14.21
CA GLY A 361 25.71 18.23 14.99
C GLY A 361 26.92 19.15 14.90
N GLU A 362 27.63 19.41 16.00
CA GLU A 362 28.92 20.12 15.94
C GLU A 362 28.83 21.48 15.20
N CYS A 363 27.68 22.16 15.31
CA CYS A 363 27.36 23.38 14.57
C CYS A 363 27.42 24.62 15.47
N LYS A 364 27.76 25.78 14.90
CA LYS A 364 27.65 27.08 15.55
C LYS A 364 26.91 28.09 14.70
N GLY A 365 25.99 28.87 15.28
CA GLY A 365 25.38 30.02 14.62
C GLY A 365 24.39 29.66 13.51
N ILE A 366 23.70 28.53 13.61
CA ILE A 366 22.66 28.15 12.64
C ILE A 366 21.37 28.90 12.94
N THR A 367 20.76 29.48 11.90
CA THR A 367 19.47 30.16 12.00
C THR A 367 18.44 29.52 11.07
N PHE A 368 17.25 29.22 11.59
CA PHE A 368 16.08 28.80 10.83
C PHE A 368 15.03 29.92 10.87
N GLU A 369 14.52 30.35 9.72
CA GLU A 369 13.52 31.42 9.64
C GLU A 369 12.27 30.99 8.86
N GLY A 370 11.07 31.04 9.45
CA GLY A 370 9.82 30.87 8.71
C GLY A 370 9.60 29.46 8.12
N ILE A 371 10.12 28.43 8.80
CA ILE A 371 10.03 27.02 8.34
C ILE A 371 9.00 26.25 9.17
N SER A 372 8.18 25.43 8.51
CA SER A 372 7.23 24.52 9.17
C SER A 372 7.79 23.10 9.17
N PHE A 373 8.17 22.58 10.34
CA PHE A 373 8.62 21.21 10.56
C PHE A 373 7.42 20.33 10.93
N LYS A 374 7.10 19.34 10.08
CA LYS A 374 5.94 18.45 10.26
C LYS A 374 6.36 16.99 10.43
N ASN A 375 5.46 16.20 11.00
CA ASN A 375 5.64 14.77 11.29
C ASN A 375 6.80 14.47 12.23
N LEU A 376 7.12 15.42 13.12
CA LEU A 376 8.15 15.23 14.12
C LEU A 376 7.78 14.06 15.04
N ASP A 377 8.66 13.09 15.22
CA ASP A 377 8.56 12.08 16.26
C ASP A 377 9.86 11.98 17.07
N ARG A 378 9.87 11.10 18.08
CA ARG A 378 11.03 10.92 18.95
C ARG A 378 12.20 10.49 18.06
N TYR A 379 13.29 11.26 18.06
CA TYR A 379 14.53 11.09 17.26
C TYR A 379 14.57 11.70 15.86
N ASN A 380 13.50 12.32 15.37
CA ASN A 380 13.51 12.92 14.04
C ASN A 380 14.04 14.36 14.01
N PHE A 381 14.30 14.96 15.17
CA PHE A 381 14.99 16.24 15.29
C PHE A 381 16.01 16.16 16.41
N ASN A 382 17.28 15.99 16.03
CA ASN A 382 18.39 15.82 16.96
C ASN A 382 19.40 16.94 16.78
N ALA A 383 19.85 17.50 17.90
CA ALA A 383 20.98 18.41 17.87
C ALA A 383 21.93 18.15 19.04
N TYR A 384 23.23 18.07 18.75
CA TYR A 384 24.27 17.74 19.73
C TYR A 384 25.52 18.60 19.49
N GLN A 385 26.20 18.98 20.57
CA GLN A 385 27.40 19.82 20.51
C GLN A 385 27.23 21.10 19.68
N THR A 386 26.12 21.82 19.89
CA THR A 386 25.78 23.01 19.10
C THR A 386 25.84 24.32 19.89
N GLU A 387 26.26 25.41 19.26
CA GLU A 387 26.29 26.74 19.88
C GLU A 387 25.43 27.76 19.10
N ASN A 388 24.58 28.52 19.79
CA ASN A 388 23.77 29.61 19.20
C ASN A 388 22.88 29.16 18.03
N ILE A 389 21.99 28.20 18.28
CA ILE A 389 21.00 27.76 17.27
C ILE A 389 19.71 28.56 17.47
N ILE A 390 19.26 29.23 16.42
CA ILE A 390 18.14 30.16 16.46
C ILE A 390 17.01 29.66 15.57
N PHE A 391 15.79 29.62 16.10
CA PHE A 391 14.56 29.41 15.33
C PHE A 391 13.72 30.67 15.42
N ASN A 392 13.41 31.26 14.27
CA ASN A 392 12.63 32.49 14.18
C ASN A 392 11.38 32.26 13.32
N SER A 393 10.20 32.43 13.93
CA SER A 393 8.91 32.28 13.26
C SER A 393 8.71 30.90 12.62
N CYS A 394 9.34 29.87 13.19
CA CYS A 394 9.16 28.48 12.77
C CYS A 394 7.90 27.84 13.38
N GLU A 395 7.37 26.83 12.72
CA GLU A 395 6.26 26.00 13.22
C GLU A 395 6.74 24.56 13.40
N PHE A 396 6.34 23.92 14.48
CA PHE A 396 6.65 22.53 14.79
C PHE A 396 5.33 21.78 15.00
N PHE A 397 5.19 20.64 14.34
CA PHE A 397 4.00 19.80 14.40
C PHE A 397 4.36 18.32 14.48
N THR A 398 3.77 17.62 15.44
CA THR A 398 3.83 16.16 15.54
C THR A 398 2.45 15.51 15.30
N THR A 399 2.45 14.36 14.64
CA THR A 399 1.25 13.52 14.41
C THR A 399 1.05 12.47 15.50
N LYS A 400 2.11 12.14 16.27
CA LYS A 400 2.08 11.13 17.34
C LYS A 400 2.11 11.85 18.68
N LYS A 401 1.12 11.59 19.54
CA LYS A 401 1.09 12.11 20.92
C LYS A 401 2.12 11.44 21.86
N ASP A 402 2.86 10.47 21.36
CA ASP A 402 3.94 9.84 22.12
C ASP A 402 5.09 10.83 22.29
N ASP A 403 6.12 10.53 23.10
CA ASP A 403 7.13 11.52 23.53
C ASP A 403 8.07 12.01 22.40
N GLY A 404 7.53 12.58 21.32
CA GLY A 404 8.24 13.33 20.31
C GLY A 404 8.68 14.64 20.93
N SER A 405 9.78 14.58 21.67
CA SER A 405 10.53 15.75 22.11
C SER A 405 11.45 16.20 20.99
N LEU A 406 11.70 17.51 20.90
CA LEU A 406 12.92 17.97 20.25
C LEU A 406 14.08 17.54 21.15
N THR A 407 14.92 16.63 20.66
CA THR A 407 16.02 16.08 21.44
C THR A 407 17.26 16.95 21.25
N PHE A 408 17.74 17.51 22.35
CA PHE A 408 18.92 18.34 22.42
C PHE A 408 19.92 17.62 23.32
N GLU A 409 21.13 17.34 22.86
CA GLU A 409 22.14 16.61 23.64
C GLU A 409 23.37 17.51 23.83
N SER A 410 23.31 18.41 24.84
CA SER A 410 24.41 19.17 25.51
C SER A 410 23.91 20.54 26.01
N GLU A 411 24.75 21.33 26.70
CA GLU A 411 24.47 22.70 27.20
C GLU A 411 24.31 23.74 26.08
N ASN A 412 23.52 23.39 25.07
CA ASN A 412 23.34 24.13 23.85
C ASN A 412 22.37 25.28 24.07
N LYS A 413 22.76 26.47 23.63
CA LYS A 413 21.87 27.64 23.64
C LYS A 413 20.97 27.60 22.41
N PHE A 414 19.79 27.02 22.58
CA PHE A 414 18.69 27.16 21.63
C PHE A 414 17.87 28.39 21.95
N VAL A 415 17.57 29.19 20.93
CA VAL A 415 16.74 30.38 21.05
C VAL A 415 15.57 30.29 20.09
N PHE A 416 14.36 30.36 20.62
CA PHE A 416 13.13 30.35 19.84
C PHE A 416 12.43 31.71 19.91
N TYR A 417 12.21 32.34 18.75
CA TYR A 417 11.51 33.61 18.60
C TYR A 417 10.22 33.41 17.81
N SER A 418 9.07 33.75 18.40
CA SER A 418 7.78 33.74 17.70
C SER A 418 7.41 32.40 17.04
N CYS A 419 7.93 31.28 17.57
CA CYS A 419 7.64 29.95 17.06
C CYS A 419 6.27 29.43 17.52
N VAL A 420 5.73 28.46 16.79
CA VAL A 420 4.48 27.77 17.14
C VAL A 420 4.76 26.27 17.30
N PHE A 421 4.35 25.69 18.42
CA PHE A 421 4.44 24.25 18.68
C PHE A 421 3.03 23.67 18.79
N ASN A 422 2.76 22.60 18.05
CA ASN A 422 1.43 21.97 17.98
C ASN A 422 1.51 20.48 18.29
N ASN A 423 0.64 20.02 19.21
CA ASN A 423 0.40 18.61 19.54
C ASN A 423 1.55 17.88 20.26
N PHE A 424 2.45 18.58 20.93
CA PHE A 424 3.58 17.97 21.64
C PHE A 424 3.21 17.55 23.06
N LYS A 425 3.40 16.28 23.43
CA LYS A 425 3.31 15.89 24.84
C LYS A 425 4.41 16.54 25.69
N LYS A 426 5.64 16.55 25.21
CA LYS A 426 6.76 17.29 25.79
C LYS A 426 7.49 18.02 24.68
N VAL A 427 7.65 19.33 24.80
CA VAL A 427 8.33 20.10 23.74
C VAL A 427 9.85 19.97 23.84
N PHE A 428 10.37 20.11 25.06
CA PHE A 428 11.80 20.11 25.35
C PHE A 428 12.13 19.01 26.36
N GLU A 429 13.22 18.27 26.12
CA GLU A 429 13.74 17.28 27.05
C GLU A 429 15.18 17.69 27.45
N ASN A 430 15.39 17.90 28.75
CA ASN A 430 16.68 17.98 29.45
C ASN A 430 17.63 19.21 29.34
N HIS A 431 17.31 20.37 28.74
CA HIS A 431 18.33 21.44 28.61
C HIS A 431 17.84 22.89 28.73
N SER A 432 18.81 23.82 28.91
CA SER A 432 18.64 25.27 29.06
C SER A 432 18.15 25.95 27.77
N VAL A 433 16.84 25.91 27.52
CA VAL A 433 16.20 26.55 26.36
C VAL A 433 15.73 27.95 26.71
N ARG A 434 16.15 28.97 25.92
CA ARG A 434 15.55 30.31 26.00
C ARG A 434 14.45 30.44 24.95
N ASN A 435 13.23 30.74 25.38
CA ASN A 435 12.12 31.03 24.49
C ASN A 435 11.62 32.48 24.69
N SER A 436 11.20 33.12 23.60
CA SER A 436 10.60 34.45 23.66
C SER A 436 9.42 34.52 22.68
N SER A 437 8.26 34.91 23.20
CA SER A 437 7.03 35.10 22.41
C SER A 437 6.55 33.87 21.60
N CYS A 438 6.91 32.66 22.02
CA CYS A 438 6.47 31.41 21.39
C CYS A 438 5.04 31.03 21.81
N LYS A 439 4.30 30.37 20.92
CA LYS A 439 2.96 29.82 21.17
C LYS A 439 3.01 28.31 21.26
N PHE A 440 2.33 27.75 22.27
CA PHE A 440 2.26 26.31 22.50
C PHE A 440 0.79 25.90 22.50
N ASN A 441 0.37 25.17 21.46
CA ASN A 441 -1.01 24.73 21.28
C ASN A 441 -1.10 23.23 21.52
N ASN A 442 -2.00 22.80 22.39
CA ASN A 442 -2.20 21.39 22.73
C ASN A 442 -0.89 20.69 23.16
N CYS A 443 -0.10 21.36 24.03
CA CYS A 443 1.13 20.79 24.56
C CYS A 443 1.01 20.47 26.06
N ASP A 444 1.42 19.27 26.49
CA ASP A 444 1.19 18.83 27.89
C ASP A 444 2.26 19.35 28.86
N VAL A 445 3.53 19.41 28.45
CA VAL A 445 4.64 19.86 29.30
C VAL A 445 5.62 20.76 28.54
N ILE A 446 5.90 21.93 29.11
CA ILE A 446 6.89 22.89 28.62
C ILE A 446 7.96 23.03 29.71
N TYR A 447 9.14 22.43 29.50
CA TYR A 447 10.29 22.70 30.35
C TYR A 447 11.04 23.92 29.78
N SER A 448 11.04 25.03 30.51
CA SER A 448 11.98 26.12 30.31
C SER A 448 12.59 26.44 31.66
N GLU A 449 13.88 26.15 31.85
CA GLU A 449 14.63 26.83 32.91
C GLU A 449 14.92 28.26 32.42
N ALA A 450 14.67 29.24 33.29
CA ALA A 450 14.74 30.67 32.99
C ALA A 450 16.17 31.17 32.69
#